data_AF-A0A9P3IFE4-F1
#
_entry.id   AF-A0A9P3IFE4-F1
#
_cell.length_a   1.000
_cell.length_b   1.000
_cell.length_c   1.000
_cell.angle_alpha   90.00
_cell.angle_beta   90.00
_cell.angle_gamma   90.00
#
_symmetry.space_group_name_H-M   'P 1'
#
loop_
_entity.id
_entity.type
_entity.pdbx_description
1 polymer ?
#
loop_
_entity_poly.entity_id
_entity_poly.type
_entity_poly.pdbx_seq_one_letter_code
_entity_poly.pdbx_strand_id
1 'polypeptide(L)'
;MPPVGMEESLSPPPSPPKKDLRVIEVYKPGSFDPASHFYPRVLNAQIHPLVRSFLGLGNERIAKRYVHLHPAAKPEAVQAALSYACKYFQWGGADLFSVTTEKGQKRFVVIETNSCPSGQKSMPMENEDLEHAGYKTLLEKAFLPVLNSGKWNGEKIPEGILAVLYDKNPMEASGYAAALADLTGEQVYLTPCYADEPQPNWRWRPDGVLEINVAGAIQKAQKEEVPIVMTGARVSRTSSSSSEGKQESFPSKSEVPEPQWRQVRAAIRYVTQRPWTRIPPLTRTMIFNPVLACLAGGRNKAVGAKAYDLHNAALASTGLSILTPETIWDVAKPEIPLWVGRMGGLAVVKVPYANAGQGVWTITNDEELKEFMAIEQRYDRFIVQALIGNNGWSSQSVSGRLYHVGTIPTSKGNIYASDLRMMVGSGAGGFFPVAIYARRAKLPLAEQLESGIHSWDMLGTNLSYKNPDGSWGTETDRLLLMDSRDFNRLGVGVDDLIRGLTCRPSWL
;
A
#
# COMPACT_ATOMS: atom_id res chain seq x y z
N MET A 1 -41.32 -44.85 -6.34
CA MET A 1 -39.95 -44.54 -6.75
C MET A 1 -39.71 -43.04 -6.55
N PRO A 2 -38.96 -42.61 -5.53
CA PRO A 2 -38.39 -41.28 -5.47
C PRO A 2 -37.00 -41.24 -6.12
N PRO A 3 -36.51 -40.06 -6.55
CA PRO A 3 -35.39 -39.92 -7.48
C PRO A 3 -34.02 -39.91 -6.81
N VAL A 4 -33.04 -40.18 -7.68
CA VAL A 4 -31.60 -40.33 -7.52
C VAL A 4 -30.90 -38.99 -7.29
N GLY A 5 -29.84 -38.99 -6.47
CA GLY A 5 -28.72 -38.03 -6.56
C GLY A 5 -28.46 -37.21 -5.31
N MET A 6 -27.75 -37.78 -4.33
CA MET A 6 -27.02 -36.98 -3.33
C MET A 6 -25.76 -36.42 -4.00
N GLU A 7 -25.65 -35.09 -4.09
CA GLU A 7 -24.41 -34.41 -4.43
C GLU A 7 -23.39 -34.64 -3.31
N GLU A 8 -22.27 -35.31 -3.64
CA GLU A 8 -21.09 -35.34 -2.80
C GLU A 8 -20.60 -33.91 -2.58
N SER A 9 -20.65 -33.45 -1.34
CA SER A 9 -20.06 -32.20 -0.90
C SER A 9 -18.54 -32.27 -1.10
N LEU A 10 -18.05 -31.74 -2.22
CA LEU A 10 -16.64 -31.48 -2.44
C LEU A 10 -16.16 -30.59 -1.29
N SER A 11 -15.33 -31.16 -0.42
CA SER A 11 -14.66 -30.43 0.64
C SER A 11 -13.85 -29.29 0.01
N PRO A 12 -13.84 -28.07 0.58
CA PRO A 12 -12.98 -27.03 0.08
C PRO A 12 -11.53 -27.54 0.07
N PRO A 13 -10.72 -27.15 -0.94
CA PRO A 13 -9.33 -27.58 -0.99
C PRO A 13 -8.64 -27.23 0.34
N PRO A 14 -7.77 -28.11 0.85
CA PRO A 14 -7.06 -27.85 2.10
C PRO A 14 -6.36 -26.50 1.98
N SER A 15 -6.65 -25.62 2.94
CA SER A 15 -5.97 -24.33 3.04
C SER A 15 -4.46 -24.57 3.08
N PRO A 16 -3.66 -23.82 2.29
CA PRO A 16 -2.22 -24.01 2.25
C PRO A 16 -1.64 -23.91 3.68
N PRO A 17 -0.57 -24.65 4.00
CA PRO A 17 0.02 -24.65 5.32
C PRO A 17 0.33 -23.21 5.74
N LYS A 18 -0.11 -22.84 6.96
CA LYS A 18 0.14 -21.51 7.52
C LYS A 18 1.65 -21.29 7.60
N LYS A 19 2.22 -20.48 6.70
CA LYS A 19 3.62 -20.05 6.78
C LYS A 19 3.82 -19.32 8.11
N ASP A 20 4.87 -19.66 8.85
CA ASP A 20 5.29 -18.87 10.00
C ASP A 20 5.85 -17.53 9.51
N LEU A 21 5.03 -16.49 9.59
CA LEU A 21 5.35 -15.15 9.10
C LEU A 21 6.45 -14.45 9.92
N ARG A 22 6.93 -15.05 11.02
CA ARG A 22 7.92 -14.45 11.92
C ARG A 22 9.36 -14.94 11.67
N VAL A 23 9.55 -15.83 10.69
CA VAL A 23 10.88 -16.31 10.27
C VAL A 23 11.37 -15.50 9.07
N ILE A 24 12.67 -15.19 9.03
CA ILE A 24 13.30 -14.56 7.87
C ILE A 24 13.32 -15.55 6.70
N GLU A 25 12.80 -15.13 5.55
CA GLU A 25 12.86 -15.91 4.30
C GLU A 25 14.00 -15.42 3.40
N VAL A 26 14.59 -16.31 2.61
CA VAL A 26 15.68 -16.01 1.68
C VAL A 26 15.19 -16.19 0.25
N TYR A 27 15.32 -15.14 -0.55
CA TYR A 27 15.05 -15.16 -1.98
C TYR A 27 16.37 -15.18 -2.74
N LYS A 28 16.49 -16.09 -3.71
CA LYS A 28 17.68 -16.29 -4.54
C LYS A 28 17.42 -15.75 -5.95
N PRO A 29 18.45 -15.36 -6.71
CA PRO A 29 18.26 -15.03 -8.11
C PRO A 29 17.59 -16.19 -8.87
N GLY A 30 16.63 -15.86 -9.73
CA GLY A 30 15.77 -16.79 -10.46
C GLY A 30 14.60 -17.35 -9.65
N SER A 31 14.33 -16.86 -8.43
CA SER A 31 13.24 -17.36 -7.59
C SER A 31 11.93 -16.56 -7.70
N PHE A 32 11.82 -15.61 -8.64
CA PHE A 32 10.59 -14.86 -8.83
C PHE A 32 9.52 -15.73 -9.48
N ASP A 33 8.39 -15.86 -8.79
CA ASP A 33 7.20 -16.55 -9.29
C ASP A 33 6.01 -15.59 -9.26
N PRO A 34 5.45 -15.18 -10.40
CA PRO A 34 4.29 -14.30 -10.44
C PRO A 34 3.11 -14.79 -9.58
N ALA A 35 2.88 -16.11 -9.50
CA ALA A 35 1.78 -16.67 -8.71
C ALA A 35 1.91 -16.40 -7.21
N SER A 36 3.14 -16.17 -6.73
CA SER A 36 3.45 -15.87 -5.34
C SER A 36 3.32 -14.38 -4.98
N HIS A 37 3.26 -13.49 -5.98
CA HIS A 37 3.41 -12.03 -5.78
C HIS A 37 2.26 -11.18 -6.33
N PHE A 38 1.36 -11.78 -7.10
CA PHE A 38 0.17 -11.11 -7.66
C PHE A 38 -1.12 -11.82 -7.23
N TYR A 39 -2.24 -11.09 -7.23
CA TYR A 39 -3.54 -11.74 -7.08
C TYR A 39 -3.85 -12.64 -8.28
N PRO A 40 -4.52 -13.79 -8.10
CA PRO A 40 -4.90 -14.66 -9.22
C PRO A 40 -5.69 -13.93 -10.32
N ARG A 41 -6.56 -12.97 -9.95
CA ARG A 41 -7.28 -12.13 -10.93
C ARG A 41 -6.35 -11.29 -11.80
N VAL A 42 -5.19 -10.86 -11.28
CA VAL A 42 -4.22 -10.03 -11.99
C VAL A 42 -3.44 -10.83 -13.02
N LEU A 43 -3.07 -12.08 -12.68
CA LEU A 43 -2.36 -12.97 -13.60
C LEU A 43 -3.19 -13.31 -14.85
N ASN A 44 -4.52 -13.28 -14.72
CA ASN A 44 -5.45 -13.54 -15.82
C ASN A 44 -5.99 -12.26 -16.47
N ALA A 45 -5.53 -11.09 -16.06
CA ALA A 45 -6.05 -9.80 -16.53
C ALA A 45 -5.21 -9.25 -17.69
N GLN A 46 -5.89 -8.78 -18.73
CA GLN A 46 -5.25 -8.04 -19.82
C GLN A 46 -5.37 -6.53 -19.56
N ILE A 47 -4.22 -5.84 -19.52
CA ILE A 47 -4.17 -4.39 -19.31
C ILE A 47 -5.03 -3.65 -20.34
N HIS A 48 -5.76 -2.63 -19.88
CA HIS A 48 -6.57 -1.80 -20.79
C HIS A 48 -5.65 -1.01 -21.75
N PRO A 49 -5.93 -0.94 -23.07
CA PRO A 49 -5.06 -0.28 -24.05
C PRO A 49 -4.75 1.20 -23.73
N LEU A 50 -5.73 1.94 -23.21
CA LEU A 50 -5.54 3.34 -22.77
C LEU A 50 -4.58 3.47 -21.58
N VAL A 51 -4.63 2.51 -20.64
CA VAL A 51 -3.72 2.52 -19.48
C VAL A 51 -2.31 2.16 -19.94
N ARG A 52 -2.16 1.13 -20.77
CA ARG A 52 -0.87 0.80 -21.39
C ARG A 52 -0.26 1.98 -22.14
N SER A 53 -1.08 2.69 -22.93
CA SER A 53 -0.66 3.91 -23.63
C SER A 53 -0.18 4.99 -22.64
N PHE A 54 -0.93 5.24 -21.56
CA PHE A 54 -0.57 6.21 -20.52
C PHE A 54 0.80 5.90 -19.89
N LEU A 55 1.06 4.63 -19.53
CA LEU A 55 2.33 4.22 -18.93
C LEU A 55 3.53 4.45 -19.86
N GLY A 56 3.31 4.34 -21.18
CA GLY A 56 4.33 4.58 -22.22
C GLY A 56 4.46 6.02 -22.73
N LEU A 57 3.68 7.00 -22.24
CA LEU A 57 3.71 8.37 -22.77
C LEU A 57 5.03 9.10 -22.49
N GLY A 58 5.59 8.93 -21.30
CA GLY A 58 6.75 9.70 -20.82
C GLY A 58 6.42 11.16 -20.48
N ASN A 59 7.28 11.78 -19.67
CA ASN A 59 7.02 13.10 -19.06
C ASN A 59 6.81 14.23 -20.08
N GLU A 60 7.53 14.21 -21.20
CA GLU A 60 7.40 15.23 -22.25
C GLU A 60 5.99 15.24 -22.88
N ARG A 61 5.47 14.06 -23.26
CA ARG A 61 4.15 13.96 -23.88
C ARG A 61 3.04 14.24 -22.86
N ILE A 62 3.23 13.80 -21.62
CA ILE A 62 2.32 14.11 -20.50
C ILE A 62 2.24 15.62 -20.30
N ALA A 63 3.38 16.32 -20.26
CA ALA A 63 3.42 17.78 -20.11
C ALA A 63 2.67 18.50 -21.24
N LYS A 64 2.97 18.15 -22.50
CA LYS A 64 2.31 18.75 -23.68
C LYS A 64 0.79 18.57 -23.63
N ARG A 65 0.33 17.35 -23.31
CA ARG A 65 -1.10 17.03 -23.25
C ARG A 65 -1.79 17.73 -22.07
N TYR A 66 -1.13 17.80 -20.91
CA TYR A 66 -1.65 18.52 -19.75
C TYR A 66 -1.85 20.01 -20.07
N VAL A 67 -0.84 20.69 -20.63
CA VAL A 67 -0.92 22.11 -21.01
C VAL A 67 -2.02 22.36 -22.03
N HIS A 68 -2.19 21.47 -23.01
CA HIS A 68 -3.26 21.60 -24.00
C HIS A 68 -4.67 21.60 -23.37
N LEU A 69 -4.88 20.77 -22.36
CA LEU A 69 -6.16 20.67 -21.63
C LEU A 69 -6.33 21.73 -20.54
N HIS A 70 -5.22 22.33 -20.11
CA HIS A 70 -5.16 23.31 -19.03
C HIS A 70 -4.36 24.54 -19.50
N PRO A 71 -4.91 25.38 -20.39
CA PRO A 71 -4.19 26.51 -20.99
C PRO A 71 -3.77 27.57 -19.96
N ALA A 72 -4.35 27.57 -18.76
CA ALA A 72 -3.94 28.42 -17.65
C ALA A 72 -2.64 27.95 -16.96
N ALA A 73 -2.22 26.70 -17.17
CA ALA A 73 -0.99 26.15 -16.60
C ALA A 73 0.23 26.53 -17.43
N LYS A 74 1.27 27.05 -16.77
CA LYS A 74 2.54 27.39 -17.40
C LYS A 74 3.29 26.13 -17.84
N PRO A 75 3.70 26.00 -19.11
CA PRO A 75 4.40 24.81 -19.59
C PRO A 75 5.67 24.47 -18.80
N GLU A 76 6.44 25.48 -18.42
CA GLU A 76 7.70 25.33 -17.68
C GLU A 76 7.44 24.78 -16.28
N ALA A 77 6.34 25.21 -15.64
CA ALA A 77 5.97 24.70 -14.32
C ALA A 77 5.55 23.23 -14.39
N VAL A 78 4.83 22.81 -15.44
CA VAL A 78 4.43 21.41 -15.66
C VAL A 78 5.65 20.52 -15.91
N GLN A 79 6.63 21.01 -16.67
CA GLN A 79 7.87 20.28 -16.94
C GLN A 79 8.77 20.21 -15.71
N ALA A 80 8.97 21.33 -15.02
CA ALA A 80 9.73 21.40 -13.76
C ALA A 80 9.10 20.51 -12.70
N ALA A 81 7.78 20.45 -12.70
CA ALA A 81 7.05 19.41 -12.03
C ALA A 81 7.54 18.04 -12.53
N LEU A 82 7.09 17.53 -13.66
CA LEU A 82 7.30 16.11 -14.01
C LEU A 82 8.77 15.62 -13.98
N SER A 83 9.75 16.52 -14.15
CA SER A 83 11.19 16.25 -14.06
C SER A 83 11.79 16.23 -12.64
N TYR A 84 11.04 16.59 -11.59
CA TYR A 84 11.58 16.64 -10.23
C TYR A 84 12.01 15.27 -9.72
N ALA A 85 13.22 15.23 -9.14
CA ALA A 85 13.80 14.05 -8.53
C ALA A 85 13.82 14.21 -7.01
N CYS A 86 13.02 13.40 -6.31
CA CYS A 86 12.95 13.43 -4.86
C CYS A 86 14.22 12.87 -4.24
N LYS A 87 14.72 13.55 -3.21
CA LYS A 87 15.85 13.08 -2.41
C LYS A 87 15.46 11.92 -1.46
N TYR A 88 14.29 12.02 -0.82
CA TYR A 88 13.86 11.08 0.21
C TYR A 88 12.55 10.36 -0.11
N PHE A 89 11.57 11.06 -0.72
CA PHE A 89 10.27 10.48 -1.01
C PHE A 89 10.19 9.89 -2.43
N GLN A 90 11.02 8.89 -2.71
CA GLN A 90 11.19 8.34 -4.05
C GLN A 90 10.13 7.31 -4.47
N TRP A 91 9.29 6.87 -3.54
CA TRP A 91 8.21 5.92 -3.81
C TRP A 91 6.93 6.28 -3.03
N GLY A 92 6.01 6.95 -3.71
CA GLY A 92 4.77 7.43 -3.14
C GLY A 92 3.54 6.77 -3.74
N GLY A 93 2.44 6.79 -3.01
CA GLY A 93 1.11 6.49 -3.52
C GLY A 93 0.14 7.56 -3.10
N ALA A 94 -0.78 7.93 -3.97
CA ALA A 94 -1.85 8.87 -3.66
C ALA A 94 -3.21 8.22 -3.90
N ASP A 95 -4.13 8.44 -2.98
CA ASP A 95 -5.54 8.08 -3.12
C ASP A 95 -6.27 9.27 -3.70
N LEU A 96 -6.81 9.09 -4.90
CA LEU A 96 -7.50 10.16 -5.60
C LEU A 96 -9.00 9.87 -5.69
N PHE A 97 -9.82 10.89 -5.45
CA PHE A 97 -11.23 10.83 -5.78
C PHE A 97 -11.50 11.59 -7.07
N SER A 98 -12.28 10.97 -7.96
CA SER A 98 -12.96 11.67 -9.06
C SER A 98 -14.19 12.36 -8.50
N VAL A 99 -14.18 13.70 -8.56
CA VAL A 99 -15.20 14.56 -7.95
C VAL A 99 -15.72 15.57 -8.94
N THR A 100 -16.89 16.13 -8.67
CA THR A 100 -17.45 17.25 -9.42
C THR A 100 -17.77 18.41 -8.47
N THR A 101 -17.58 19.62 -8.96
CA THR A 101 -18.00 20.85 -8.24
C THR A 101 -19.49 21.12 -8.46
N GLU A 102 -20.06 22.08 -7.73
CA GLU A 102 -21.41 22.64 -7.99
C GLU A 102 -21.64 23.08 -9.45
N LYS A 103 -20.59 23.53 -10.15
CA LYS A 103 -20.65 23.92 -11.57
C LYS A 103 -20.50 22.75 -12.54
N GLY A 104 -20.55 21.51 -12.08
CA GLY A 104 -20.38 20.31 -12.91
C GLY A 104 -18.95 20.04 -13.39
N GLN A 105 -17.94 20.74 -12.87
CA GLN A 105 -16.55 20.56 -13.28
C GLN A 105 -15.93 19.32 -12.64
N LYS A 106 -15.57 18.33 -13.46
CA LYS A 106 -14.84 17.14 -13.02
C LYS A 106 -13.40 17.50 -12.62
N ARG A 107 -12.96 16.97 -11.47
CA ARG A 107 -11.62 17.16 -10.90
C ARG A 107 -11.15 15.88 -10.21
N PHE A 108 -9.84 15.74 -10.08
CA PHE A 108 -9.25 14.81 -9.11
C PHE A 108 -8.80 15.58 -7.89
N VAL A 109 -9.14 15.05 -6.72
CA VAL A 109 -8.63 15.56 -5.45
C VAL A 109 -7.82 14.49 -4.74
N VAL A 110 -6.73 14.90 -4.11
CA VAL A 110 -5.89 14.04 -3.29
C VAL A 110 -6.53 13.92 -1.91
N ILE A 111 -6.80 12.68 -1.49
CA ILE A 111 -7.40 12.37 -0.20
C ILE A 111 -6.34 12.03 0.84
N GLU A 112 -5.37 11.21 0.44
CA GLU A 112 -4.19 10.90 1.26
C GLU A 112 -3.00 10.53 0.38
N THR A 113 -1.81 10.70 0.95
CA THR A 113 -0.54 10.22 0.39
C THR A 113 0.06 9.19 1.33
N ASN A 114 0.73 8.20 0.75
CA ASN A 114 1.33 7.08 1.45
C ASN A 114 2.77 6.86 1.01
N SER A 115 3.71 6.73 1.95
CA SER A 115 5.05 6.22 1.69
C SER A 115 5.06 4.70 1.77
N CYS A 116 5.63 4.03 0.77
CA CYS A 116 5.59 2.56 0.60
C CYS A 116 4.14 2.04 0.45
N PRO A 117 3.41 2.50 -0.58
CA PRO A 117 2.07 2.02 -0.89
C PRO A 117 2.07 0.54 -1.34
N SER A 118 0.92 -0.12 -1.22
CA SER A 118 0.66 -1.42 -1.88
C SER A 118 -0.01 -1.15 -3.21
N GLY A 119 0.30 -1.96 -4.22
CA GLY A 119 -0.45 -1.93 -5.47
C GLY A 119 0.12 -2.79 -6.59
N GLN A 120 1.36 -3.26 -6.51
CA GLN A 120 1.91 -4.12 -7.56
C GLN A 120 1.13 -5.40 -7.72
N LYS A 121 0.77 -6.04 -6.60
CA LYS A 121 -0.07 -7.24 -6.59
C LYS A 121 -1.47 -7.04 -7.20
N SER A 122 -1.85 -5.81 -7.52
CA SER A 122 -3.16 -5.37 -8.05
C SER A 122 -3.07 -4.72 -9.45
N MET A 123 -1.87 -4.66 -10.04
CA MET A 123 -1.65 -4.03 -11.35
C MET A 123 -1.47 -5.13 -12.42
N PRO A 124 -2.34 -5.19 -13.45
CA PRO A 124 -2.13 -6.07 -14.61
C PRO A 124 -0.78 -5.81 -15.28
N MET A 125 -0.14 -6.88 -15.75
CA MET A 125 1.13 -6.80 -16.47
C MET A 125 0.93 -6.11 -17.83
N GLU A 126 1.94 -5.37 -18.29
CA GLU A 126 1.88 -4.70 -19.60
C GLU A 126 1.92 -5.71 -20.75
N ASN A 127 2.68 -6.80 -20.57
CA ASN A 127 2.73 -8.00 -21.39
C ASN A 127 3.20 -9.18 -20.53
N GLU A 128 3.10 -10.40 -21.07
CA GLU A 128 3.43 -11.65 -20.35
C GLU A 128 4.94 -11.85 -20.12
N ASP A 129 5.79 -11.22 -20.94
CA ASP A 129 7.26 -11.31 -20.82
C ASP A 129 7.83 -10.47 -19.66
N LEU A 130 7.03 -9.57 -19.08
CA LEU A 130 7.42 -8.67 -18.00
C LEU A 130 6.94 -9.19 -16.63
N GLU A 131 7.43 -10.36 -16.25
CA GLU A 131 7.04 -11.07 -15.02
C GLU A 131 7.17 -10.22 -13.74
N HIS A 132 8.22 -9.40 -13.62
CA HIS A 132 8.44 -8.53 -12.46
C HIS A 132 7.59 -7.25 -12.47
N ALA A 133 6.96 -6.91 -13.60
CA ALA A 133 6.10 -5.75 -13.80
C ALA A 133 6.61 -4.45 -13.12
N GLY A 134 5.77 -3.81 -12.31
CA GLY A 134 6.13 -2.57 -11.63
C GLY A 134 7.08 -2.75 -10.44
N TYR A 135 7.31 -3.98 -9.94
CA TYR A 135 8.38 -4.23 -8.95
C TYR A 135 9.73 -3.86 -9.56
N LYS A 136 10.04 -4.42 -10.73
CA LYS A 136 11.26 -4.11 -11.49
C LYS A 136 11.34 -2.62 -11.83
N THR A 137 10.25 -2.04 -12.34
CA THR A 137 10.21 -0.62 -12.72
C THR A 137 10.62 0.30 -11.57
N LEU A 138 10.11 0.06 -10.36
CA LEU A 138 10.47 0.86 -9.19
C LEU A 138 11.94 0.65 -8.79
N LEU A 139 12.38 -0.61 -8.76
CA LEU A 139 13.73 -0.95 -8.30
C LEU A 139 14.80 -0.38 -9.25
N GLU A 140 14.65 -0.59 -10.55
CA GLU A 140 15.61 -0.11 -11.55
C GLU A 140 15.70 1.41 -11.61
N LYS A 141 14.56 2.10 -11.51
CA LYS A 141 14.52 3.55 -11.71
C LYS A 141 14.75 4.37 -10.45
N ALA A 142 14.54 3.82 -9.26
CA ALA A 142 14.63 4.55 -8.00
C ALA A 142 15.57 3.91 -6.96
N PHE A 143 15.51 2.60 -6.74
CA PHE A 143 16.32 1.93 -5.71
C PHE A 143 17.76 1.70 -6.15
N LEU A 144 17.96 0.98 -7.26
CA LEU A 144 19.29 0.59 -7.77
C LEU A 144 20.19 1.79 -8.08
N PRO A 145 19.71 2.93 -8.62
CA PRO A 145 20.58 4.09 -8.84
C PRO A 145 21.22 4.61 -7.55
N VAL A 146 20.48 4.60 -6.43
CA VAL A 146 21.01 5.01 -5.12
C VAL A 146 21.99 3.95 -4.60
N LEU A 147 21.63 2.67 -4.69
CA LEU A 147 22.51 1.57 -4.28
C LEU A 147 23.85 1.61 -5.04
N ASN A 148 23.79 1.76 -6.36
CA ASN A 148 24.96 1.76 -7.26
C ASN A 148 25.81 3.02 -7.12
N SER A 149 25.23 4.14 -6.67
CA SER A 149 26.01 5.33 -6.32
C SER A 149 26.97 5.10 -5.14
N GLY A 150 26.70 4.06 -4.34
CA GLY A 150 27.45 3.72 -3.13
C GLY A 150 27.32 4.74 -2.00
N LYS A 151 26.43 5.74 -2.12
CA LYS A 151 26.24 6.81 -1.13
C LYS A 151 24.81 6.88 -0.62
N TRP A 152 24.67 7.00 0.69
CA TRP A 152 23.41 7.19 1.39
C TRP A 152 23.57 8.21 2.50
N ASN A 153 22.68 9.20 2.58
CA ASN A 153 22.80 10.31 3.54
C ASN A 153 24.16 11.05 3.52
N GLY A 154 24.84 11.06 2.37
CA GLY A 154 26.16 11.69 2.21
C GLY A 154 27.35 10.82 2.60
N GLU A 155 27.11 9.62 3.15
CA GLU A 155 28.15 8.67 3.55
C GLU A 155 28.22 7.47 2.60
N LYS A 156 29.35 6.73 2.62
CA LYS A 156 29.46 5.44 1.93
C LYS A 156 28.48 4.44 2.56
N ILE A 157 27.69 3.77 1.72
CA ILE A 157 26.85 2.63 2.13
C ILE A 157 27.76 1.54 2.74
N PRO A 158 27.42 0.97 3.91
CA PRO A 158 28.23 -0.07 4.54
C PRO A 158 28.27 -1.34 3.67
N GLU A 159 29.24 -2.23 3.94
CA GLU A 159 29.23 -3.57 3.36
C GLU A 159 28.15 -4.42 4.06
N GLY A 160 27.61 -5.43 3.37
CA GLY A 160 26.56 -6.26 3.96
C GLY A 160 25.67 -6.93 2.94
N ILE A 161 24.54 -7.48 3.41
CA ILE A 161 23.52 -8.16 2.60
C ILE A 161 22.36 -7.23 2.24
N LEU A 162 21.49 -7.68 1.33
CA LEU A 162 20.25 -6.99 0.95
C LEU A 162 19.04 -7.55 1.70
N ALA A 163 18.07 -6.69 2.03
CA ALA A 163 16.88 -7.12 2.73
C ALA A 163 15.59 -6.42 2.25
N VAL A 164 14.45 -7.00 2.59
CA VAL A 164 13.15 -6.32 2.56
C VAL A 164 12.52 -6.41 3.94
N LEU A 165 12.28 -5.26 4.57
CA LEU A 165 11.67 -5.17 5.90
C LEU A 165 10.16 -5.04 5.75
N TYR A 166 9.35 -5.83 6.45
CA TYR A 166 7.89 -5.74 6.31
C TYR A 166 7.13 -5.98 7.62
N ASP A 167 5.97 -5.35 7.76
CA ASP A 167 5.07 -5.57 8.92
C ASP A 167 3.64 -5.94 8.53
N LYS A 168 3.37 -6.07 7.22
CA LYS A 168 2.11 -6.54 6.64
C LYS A 168 2.30 -6.88 5.16
N ASN A 169 1.26 -7.45 4.54
CA ASN A 169 1.19 -7.75 3.10
C ASN A 169 2.41 -8.55 2.59
N PRO A 170 2.66 -9.77 3.12
CA PRO A 170 3.82 -10.57 2.71
C PRO A 170 3.90 -10.80 1.20
N MET A 171 2.76 -10.93 0.49
CA MET A 171 2.71 -11.07 -0.98
C MET A 171 3.38 -9.91 -1.73
N GLU A 172 3.17 -8.66 -1.30
CA GLU A 172 3.82 -7.51 -1.95
C GLU A 172 5.28 -7.40 -1.54
N ALA A 173 5.58 -7.62 -0.26
CA ALA A 173 6.94 -7.53 0.26
C ALA A 173 7.85 -8.61 -0.35
N SER A 174 7.35 -9.83 -0.52
CA SER A 174 8.09 -10.92 -1.18
C SER A 174 8.34 -10.65 -2.65
N GLY A 175 7.41 -9.99 -3.36
CA GLY A 175 7.61 -9.58 -4.75
C GLY A 175 8.79 -8.61 -4.91
N TYR A 176 8.93 -7.66 -3.98
CA TYR A 176 10.12 -6.80 -3.95
C TYR A 176 11.40 -7.57 -3.60
N ALA A 177 11.35 -8.56 -2.72
CA ALA A 177 12.52 -9.35 -2.34
C ALA A 177 13.03 -10.21 -3.51
N ALA A 178 12.11 -10.93 -4.17
CA ALA A 178 12.40 -11.75 -5.34
C ALA A 178 12.90 -10.90 -6.52
N ALA A 179 12.22 -9.79 -6.84
CA ALA A 179 12.63 -8.92 -7.93
C ALA A 179 13.99 -8.27 -7.66
N LEU A 180 14.27 -7.89 -6.41
CA LEU A 180 15.58 -7.35 -6.05
C LEU A 180 16.67 -8.41 -6.20
N ALA A 181 16.42 -9.66 -5.79
CA ALA A 181 17.37 -10.75 -5.92
C ALA A 181 17.76 -11.02 -7.38
N ASP A 182 16.77 -11.03 -8.28
CA ASP A 182 16.99 -11.21 -9.71
C ASP A 182 17.78 -10.05 -10.33
N LEU A 183 17.45 -8.81 -9.96
CA LEU A 183 18.09 -7.62 -10.51
C LEU A 183 19.53 -7.41 -10.02
N THR A 184 19.85 -7.82 -8.79
CA THR A 184 21.21 -7.68 -8.24
C THR A 184 22.06 -8.93 -8.41
N GLY A 185 21.46 -10.09 -8.71
CA GLY A 185 22.15 -11.38 -8.71
C GLY A 185 22.59 -11.82 -7.31
N GLU A 186 21.94 -11.32 -6.25
CA GLU A 186 22.31 -11.58 -4.86
C GLU A 186 21.13 -12.13 -4.05
N GLN A 187 21.43 -12.78 -2.93
CA GLN A 187 20.39 -13.22 -2.01
C GLN A 187 19.78 -12.02 -1.28
N VAL A 188 18.44 -12.02 -1.16
CA VAL A 188 17.69 -10.98 -0.44
C VAL A 188 16.90 -11.61 0.70
N TYR A 189 17.02 -10.99 1.88
CA TYR A 189 16.41 -11.49 3.11
C TYR A 189 15.11 -10.75 3.41
N LEU A 190 13.97 -11.43 3.25
CA LEU A 190 12.66 -10.92 3.61
C LEU A 190 12.50 -11.02 5.14
N THR A 191 12.58 -9.89 5.81
CA THR A 191 12.70 -9.79 7.27
C THR A 191 11.40 -9.23 7.87
N PRO A 192 10.69 -10.00 8.71
CA PRO A 192 9.54 -9.49 9.44
C PRO A 192 9.96 -8.48 10.51
N CYS A 193 9.19 -7.40 10.63
CA CYS A 193 9.42 -6.32 11.57
C CYS A 193 8.11 -5.94 12.28
N TYR A 194 7.43 -6.89 12.91
CA TYR A 194 6.16 -6.63 13.60
C TYR A 194 6.36 -5.78 14.86
N ALA A 195 5.34 -5.00 15.23
CA ALA A 195 5.43 -4.08 16.38
C ALA A 195 5.29 -4.80 17.74
N ASP A 196 4.69 -5.99 17.75
CA ASP A 196 4.41 -6.83 18.90
C ASP A 196 5.46 -7.93 19.13
N GLU A 197 6.61 -7.86 18.45
CA GLU A 197 7.66 -8.88 18.53
C GLU A 197 8.65 -8.56 19.67
N PRO A 198 8.65 -9.34 20.77
CA PRO A 198 9.49 -9.04 21.94
C PRO A 198 10.98 -9.31 21.70
N GLN A 199 11.29 -10.26 20.81
CA GLN A 199 12.66 -10.64 20.44
C GLN A 199 12.79 -10.63 18.91
N PRO A 200 12.93 -9.45 18.30
CA PRO A 200 13.01 -9.35 16.86
C PRO A 200 14.30 -9.98 16.32
N ASN A 201 14.20 -10.63 15.15
CA ASN A 201 15.36 -11.11 14.39
C ASN A 201 16.14 -9.99 13.68
N TRP A 202 16.08 -8.76 14.18
CA TRP A 202 16.74 -7.59 13.63
C TRP A 202 17.07 -6.59 14.75
N ARG A 203 18.16 -5.84 14.59
CA ARG A 203 18.59 -4.81 15.55
C ARG A 203 19.37 -3.70 14.89
N TRP A 204 19.35 -2.51 15.48
CA TRP A 204 20.19 -1.39 15.08
C TRP A 204 21.45 -1.34 15.93
N ARG A 205 22.61 -1.24 15.28
CA ARG A 205 23.86 -0.90 15.95
C ARG A 205 23.88 0.58 16.34
N PRO A 206 24.71 0.98 17.32
CA PRO A 206 24.88 2.38 17.70
C PRO A 206 25.31 3.30 16.55
N ASP A 207 26.02 2.77 15.55
CA ASP A 207 26.44 3.51 14.35
C ASP A 207 25.37 3.57 13.26
N GLY A 208 24.14 3.11 13.51
CA GLY A 208 23.03 3.22 12.55
C GLY A 208 23.06 2.19 11.42
N VAL A 209 23.83 1.10 11.57
CA VAL A 209 23.80 -0.06 10.68
C VAL A 209 22.80 -1.09 11.21
N LEU A 210 21.93 -1.59 10.33
CA LEU A 210 20.99 -2.66 10.62
C LEU A 210 21.71 -4.02 10.60
N GLU A 211 21.42 -4.87 11.58
CA GLU A 211 21.79 -6.28 11.56
C GLU A 211 20.53 -7.15 11.61
N ILE A 212 20.54 -8.27 10.90
CA ILE A 212 19.48 -9.29 10.96
C ILE A 212 20.05 -10.64 11.39
N ASN A 213 19.27 -11.44 12.13
CA ASN A 213 19.65 -12.76 12.59
C ASN A 213 19.24 -13.82 11.55
N VAL A 214 20.21 -14.35 10.81
CA VAL A 214 19.96 -15.31 9.72
C VAL A 214 20.00 -16.78 10.16
N ALA A 215 20.22 -17.06 11.45
CA ALA A 215 20.36 -18.44 11.96
C ALA A 215 19.13 -19.31 11.63
N GLY A 216 17.93 -18.77 11.82
CA GLY A 216 16.68 -19.47 11.51
C GLY A 216 16.50 -19.75 10.01
N ALA A 217 16.93 -18.81 9.16
CA ALA A 217 16.90 -18.98 7.70
C ALA A 217 17.86 -20.08 7.22
N ILE A 218 19.06 -20.13 7.79
CA ILE A 218 20.07 -21.18 7.50
C ILE A 218 19.54 -22.55 7.92
N GLN A 219 18.98 -22.67 9.12
CA GLN A 219 18.43 -23.93 9.62
C GLN A 219 17.25 -24.41 8.75
N LYS A 220 16.41 -23.50 8.26
CA LYS A 220 15.31 -23.82 7.34
C LYS A 220 15.83 -24.36 6.01
N ALA A 221 16.81 -23.69 5.39
CA ALA A 221 17.41 -24.15 4.14
C ALA A 221 18.05 -25.55 4.27
N GLN A 222 18.75 -25.80 5.38
CA GLN A 222 19.35 -27.13 5.66
C GLN A 222 18.29 -28.24 5.81
N LYS A 223 17.11 -27.93 6.36
CA LYS A 223 16.00 -28.90 6.48
C LYS A 223 15.32 -29.19 5.14
N GLU A 224 15.25 -28.20 4.26
CA GLU A 224 14.65 -28.35 2.92
C GLU A 224 15.56 -29.12 1.94
N GLU A 225 16.88 -29.14 2.19
CA GLU A 225 17.86 -29.90 1.39
C GLU A 225 18.01 -31.38 1.77
N VAL A 226 17.44 -31.84 2.90
CA VAL A 226 17.47 -33.27 3.28
C VAL A 226 16.27 -34.00 2.64
N PRO A 227 16.48 -34.91 1.67
CA PRO A 227 15.38 -35.69 1.11
C PRO A 227 14.83 -36.62 2.18
N ILE A 228 13.51 -36.58 2.41
CA ILE A 228 12.82 -37.61 3.18
C ILE A 228 12.94 -38.92 2.39
N VAL A 229 13.94 -39.73 2.71
CA VAL A 229 14.01 -41.11 2.24
C VAL A 229 12.82 -41.84 2.88
N MET A 230 11.75 -42.05 2.10
CA MET A 230 10.69 -42.98 2.48
C MET A 230 11.28 -44.40 2.47
N THR A 231 11.75 -44.87 3.62
CA THR A 231 12.00 -46.29 3.81
C THR A 231 10.67 -47.02 3.94
N GLY A 232 10.19 -47.55 2.82
CA GLY A 232 9.18 -48.60 2.81
C GLY A 232 9.80 -49.90 3.34
N ALA A 233 9.46 -50.27 4.57
CA ALA A 233 9.71 -51.62 5.08
C ALA A 233 8.37 -52.27 5.44
N ARG A 234 8.01 -53.29 4.65
CA ARG A 234 6.91 -54.24 4.88
C ARG A 234 7.04 -54.87 6.27
N VAL A 235 5.99 -54.75 7.08
CA VAL A 235 5.82 -55.54 8.30
C VAL A 235 5.35 -56.95 7.90
N SER A 236 6.23 -57.95 8.06
CA SER A 236 5.83 -59.36 8.15
C SER A 236 5.79 -59.77 9.62
N ARG A 237 4.64 -60.31 10.04
CA ARG A 237 4.43 -60.88 11.37
C ARG A 237 5.20 -62.19 11.51
N THR A 238 5.98 -62.32 12.58
CA THR A 238 6.15 -63.58 13.33
C THR A 238 6.52 -63.27 14.78
N SER A 239 5.91 -64.03 15.68
CA SER A 239 6.02 -63.98 17.13
C SER A 239 7.16 -64.87 17.64
N SER A 240 8.04 -64.37 18.52
CA SER A 240 8.47 -65.07 19.76
C SER A 240 9.56 -64.31 20.53
N SER A 241 9.35 -64.22 21.85
CA SER A 241 10.31 -64.27 22.98
C SER A 241 11.49 -63.29 23.11
N SER A 242 11.46 -62.59 24.25
CA SER A 242 12.53 -62.34 25.23
C SER A 242 13.69 -61.38 24.95
N SER A 243 14.03 -60.66 26.03
CA SER A 243 15.30 -60.00 26.42
C SER A 243 15.49 -58.52 26.09
N GLU A 244 15.61 -57.77 27.20
CA GLU A 244 16.55 -56.69 27.52
C GLU A 244 16.98 -55.67 26.44
N GLY A 245 16.86 -54.39 26.82
CA GLY A 245 17.89 -53.40 26.55
C GLY A 245 17.58 -52.35 25.49
N LYS A 246 17.47 -51.11 25.99
CA LYS A 246 17.76 -49.79 25.39
C LYS A 246 16.54 -48.89 25.26
N GLN A 247 16.41 -48.01 26.25
CA GLN A 247 15.77 -46.72 26.06
C GLN A 247 16.53 -45.98 24.95
N GLU A 248 16.00 -46.04 23.73
CA GLU A 248 16.30 -45.04 22.72
C GLU A 248 15.73 -43.71 23.22
N SER A 249 16.63 -42.85 23.69
CA SER A 249 16.34 -41.47 23.99
C SER A 249 15.85 -40.79 22.71
N PHE A 250 14.56 -40.49 22.64
CA PHE A 250 14.05 -39.48 21.73
C PHE A 250 14.84 -38.18 21.95
N PRO A 251 15.40 -37.52 20.92
CA PRO A 251 16.02 -36.22 21.11
C PRO A 251 14.93 -35.21 21.46
N SER A 252 14.83 -34.90 22.74
CA SER A 252 14.03 -33.82 23.27
C SER A 252 14.78 -32.50 23.13
N LYS A 253 14.03 -31.44 22.77
CA LYS A 253 14.38 -30.02 22.60
C LYS A 253 14.86 -29.64 21.20
N SER A 254 13.98 -28.95 20.47
CA SER A 254 14.36 -28.07 19.38
C SER A 254 15.31 -27.00 19.93
N GLU A 255 16.63 -27.19 19.77
CA GLU A 255 17.59 -26.15 20.08
C GLU A 255 17.35 -24.96 19.16
N VAL A 256 17.05 -23.80 19.77
CA VAL A 256 17.05 -22.52 19.06
C VAL A 256 18.50 -22.28 18.64
N PRO A 257 18.80 -22.16 17.34
CA PRO A 257 20.17 -22.01 16.89
C PRO A 257 20.76 -20.70 17.42
N GLU A 258 22.07 -20.70 17.72
CA GLU A 258 22.75 -19.46 18.14
C GLU A 258 22.56 -18.36 17.09
N PRO A 259 22.25 -17.11 17.51
CA PRO A 259 22.03 -16.01 16.59
C PRO A 259 23.24 -15.74 15.68
N GLN A 260 22.99 -15.66 14.39
CA GLN A 260 24.00 -15.30 13.39
C GLN A 260 23.65 -13.93 12.80
N TRP A 261 24.25 -12.88 13.36
CA TRP A 261 23.98 -11.50 12.95
C TRP A 261 24.74 -11.12 11.69
N ARG A 262 24.02 -10.61 10.67
CA ARG A 262 24.57 -10.13 9.40
C ARG A 262 24.20 -8.67 9.20
N GLN A 263 25.19 -7.85 8.83
CA GLN A 263 24.99 -6.44 8.50
C GLN A 263 24.20 -6.32 7.20
N VAL A 264 23.19 -5.44 7.19
CA VAL A 264 22.41 -5.12 6.01
C VAL A 264 22.94 -3.81 5.43
N ARG A 265 23.33 -3.84 4.16
CA ARG A 265 23.82 -2.64 3.46
C ARG A 265 22.69 -1.79 2.90
N ALA A 266 21.65 -2.44 2.37
CA ALA A 266 20.47 -1.78 1.85
C ALA A 266 19.22 -2.63 2.07
N ALA A 267 18.10 -1.97 2.35
CA ALA A 267 16.82 -2.62 2.47
C ALA A 267 15.67 -1.80 1.89
N ILE A 268 14.73 -2.50 1.26
CA ILE A 268 13.41 -1.94 0.95
C ILE A 268 12.59 -1.99 2.23
N ARG A 269 12.00 -0.86 2.61
CA ARG A 269 11.18 -0.71 3.80
C ARG A 269 9.70 -0.78 3.44
N TYR A 270 9.11 -1.95 3.60
CA TYR A 270 7.67 -2.18 3.59
C TYR A 270 7.05 -2.21 5.01
N VAL A 271 7.59 -1.39 5.90
CA VAL A 271 7.12 -1.25 7.29
C VAL A 271 6.16 -0.06 7.37
N THR A 272 4.92 -0.31 7.72
CA THR A 272 3.81 0.64 7.52
C THR A 272 3.17 1.16 8.81
N GLN A 273 3.23 0.40 9.91
CA GLN A 273 2.51 0.69 11.14
C GLN A 273 3.36 1.46 12.16
N ARG A 274 3.49 2.79 12.04
CA ARG A 274 4.40 3.59 12.89
C ARG A 274 5.87 3.14 12.76
N PRO A 275 6.45 3.13 11.55
CA PRO A 275 7.83 2.69 11.35
C PRO A 275 8.85 3.50 12.17
N TRP A 276 8.55 4.75 12.51
CA TRP A 276 9.41 5.62 13.33
C TRP A 276 9.63 5.16 14.78
N THR A 277 8.85 4.18 15.27
CA THR A 277 9.10 3.59 16.60
C THR A 277 10.13 2.46 16.55
N ARG A 278 10.58 2.05 15.35
CA ARG A 278 11.37 0.84 15.11
C ARG A 278 12.57 1.08 14.20
N ILE A 279 12.46 2.04 13.29
CA ILE A 279 13.48 2.38 12.30
C ILE A 279 13.90 3.83 12.53
N PRO A 280 15.18 4.10 12.81
CA PRO A 280 15.70 5.45 12.92
C PRO A 280 15.42 6.30 11.66
N PRO A 281 15.12 7.60 11.79
CA PRO A 281 14.93 8.49 10.64
C PRO A 281 16.16 8.58 9.72
N LEU A 282 17.35 8.54 10.33
CA LEU A 282 18.65 8.56 9.67
C LEU A 282 19.40 7.27 9.98
N THR A 283 19.93 6.64 8.95
CA THR A 283 20.58 5.33 9.02
C THR A 283 21.81 5.32 8.12
N ARG A 284 22.80 4.49 8.46
CA ARG A 284 23.93 4.17 7.58
C ARG A 284 23.57 3.09 6.58
N THR A 285 22.82 2.07 7.00
CA THR A 285 22.12 1.17 6.07
C THR A 285 21.19 1.99 5.18
N MET A 286 21.23 1.77 3.87
CA MET A 286 20.31 2.42 2.93
C MET A 286 18.89 1.87 3.14
N ILE A 287 17.95 2.70 3.59
CA ILE A 287 16.55 2.31 3.82
C ILE A 287 15.65 3.02 2.82
N PHE A 288 15.00 2.26 1.94
CA PHE A 288 14.18 2.79 0.85
C PHE A 288 12.69 2.41 0.99
N ASN A 289 11.75 3.33 1.17
CA ASN A 289 11.95 4.74 1.50
C ASN A 289 12.36 4.94 2.96
N PRO A 290 13.11 6.01 3.28
CA PRO A 290 13.49 6.34 4.64
C PRO A 290 12.26 6.70 5.50
N VAL A 291 12.40 6.57 6.81
CA VAL A 291 11.38 7.01 7.76
C VAL A 291 11.11 8.52 7.68
N LEU A 292 12.09 9.32 7.26
CA LEU A 292 11.88 10.75 6.96
C LEU A 292 10.71 10.99 6.00
N ALA A 293 10.53 10.17 4.96
CA ALA A 293 9.40 10.31 4.04
C ALA A 293 8.04 10.11 4.75
N CYS A 294 7.97 9.27 5.79
CA CYS A 294 6.76 9.15 6.60
C CYS A 294 6.48 10.42 7.41
N LEU A 295 7.52 10.94 8.05
CA LEU A 295 7.43 12.09 8.94
C LEU A 295 7.14 13.39 8.16
N ALA A 296 7.63 13.48 6.92
CA ALA A 296 7.40 14.60 5.99
C ALA A 296 6.04 14.56 5.27
N GLY A 297 5.04 13.85 5.82
CA GLY A 297 3.68 13.84 5.28
C GLY A 297 3.29 12.57 4.51
N GLY A 298 4.24 11.67 4.23
CA GLY A 298 3.94 10.39 3.58
C GLY A 298 3.18 9.39 4.47
N ARG A 299 3.09 9.61 5.79
CA ARG A 299 2.20 8.84 6.70
C ARG A 299 1.57 9.70 7.80
N ASN A 300 1.84 11.00 7.81
CA ASN A 300 1.24 11.94 8.74
C ASN A 300 0.30 12.85 7.95
N LYS A 301 -1.01 12.66 8.13
CA LYS A 301 -2.04 13.37 7.35
C LYS A 301 -2.02 14.88 7.61
N ALA A 302 -1.67 15.32 8.82
CA ALA A 302 -1.58 16.74 9.15
C ALA A 302 -0.39 17.41 8.45
N VAL A 303 0.79 16.77 8.52
CA VAL A 303 1.98 17.27 7.81
C VAL A 303 1.77 17.23 6.29
N GLY A 304 1.14 16.17 5.77
CA GLY A 304 0.78 16.08 4.35
C GLY A 304 -0.12 17.23 3.91
N ALA A 305 -1.21 17.50 4.65
CA ALA A 305 -2.12 18.61 4.34
C ALA A 305 -1.41 19.97 4.34
N LYS A 306 -0.61 20.25 5.38
CA LYS A 306 0.21 21.47 5.46
C LYS A 306 1.18 21.61 4.29
N ALA A 307 1.80 20.50 3.90
CA ALA A 307 2.78 20.47 2.83
C ALA A 307 2.12 20.73 1.46
N TYR A 308 0.89 20.23 1.23
CA TYR A 308 0.12 20.56 0.02
C TYR A 308 -0.18 22.06 -0.05
N ASP A 309 -0.56 22.66 1.08
CA ASP A 309 -0.94 24.07 1.15
C ASP A 309 0.27 24.99 0.89
N LEU A 310 1.41 24.70 1.52
CA LEU A 310 2.67 25.41 1.26
C LEU A 310 3.12 25.26 -0.21
N HIS A 311 2.98 24.07 -0.77
CA HIS A 311 3.34 23.83 -2.17
C HIS A 311 2.41 24.58 -3.14
N ASN A 312 1.11 24.60 -2.86
CA ASN A 312 0.14 25.39 -3.63
C ASN A 312 0.43 26.90 -3.56
N ALA A 313 0.85 27.41 -2.40
CA ALA A 313 1.27 28.81 -2.28
C ALA A 313 2.49 29.12 -3.16
N ALA A 314 3.47 28.21 -3.22
CA ALA A 314 4.63 28.34 -4.12
C ALA A 314 4.24 28.26 -5.61
N LEU A 315 3.22 27.47 -5.94
CA LEU A 315 2.72 27.29 -7.31
C LEU A 315 1.68 28.34 -7.74
N ALA A 316 1.24 29.26 -6.87
CA ALA A 316 0.07 30.12 -7.11
C ALA A 316 0.11 30.89 -8.44
N SER A 317 1.31 31.29 -8.91
CA SER A 317 1.48 32.02 -10.16
C SER A 317 1.60 31.15 -11.42
N THR A 318 1.52 29.82 -11.29
CA THR A 318 1.84 28.86 -12.35
C THR A 318 0.61 28.23 -13.01
N GLY A 319 -0.57 28.36 -12.39
CA GLY A 319 -1.78 27.66 -12.82
C GLY A 319 -1.80 26.16 -12.45
N LEU A 320 -0.79 25.67 -11.74
CA LEU A 320 -0.78 24.34 -11.11
C LEU A 320 -1.24 24.41 -9.66
N SER A 321 -1.94 23.36 -9.24
CA SER A 321 -2.36 23.20 -7.85
C SER A 321 -2.61 21.73 -7.53
N ILE A 322 -2.18 21.29 -6.37
CA ILE A 322 -2.67 20.07 -5.72
C ILE A 322 -4.07 20.37 -5.21
N LEU A 323 -5.07 19.71 -5.75
CA LEU A 323 -6.45 19.87 -5.28
C LEU A 323 -6.69 18.88 -4.14
N THR A 324 -7.16 19.39 -3.00
CA THR A 324 -7.60 18.58 -1.86
C THR A 324 -8.95 19.08 -1.35
N PRO A 325 -9.74 18.24 -0.67
CA PRO A 325 -10.86 18.74 0.11
C PRO A 325 -10.35 19.70 1.20
N GLU A 326 -11.14 20.72 1.58
CA GLU A 326 -10.77 21.62 2.69
C GLU A 326 -10.42 20.79 3.92
N THR A 327 -9.24 21.01 4.48
CA THR A 327 -8.72 20.21 5.60
C THR A 327 -8.17 21.15 6.65
N ILE A 328 -8.75 21.08 7.85
CA ILE A 328 -8.26 21.80 9.02
C ILE A 328 -7.38 20.84 9.82
N TRP A 329 -6.11 21.20 9.99
CA TRP A 329 -5.14 20.42 10.76
C TRP A 329 -4.95 20.96 12.18
N ASP A 330 -4.28 20.18 13.02
CA ASP A 330 -3.98 20.49 14.42
C ASP A 330 -5.21 20.76 15.31
N VAL A 331 -6.37 20.20 14.95
CA VAL A 331 -7.63 20.38 15.68
C VAL A 331 -7.61 19.58 16.98
N ALA A 332 -7.78 20.24 18.12
CA ALA A 332 -7.97 19.55 19.39
C ALA A 332 -9.36 18.90 19.45
N LYS A 333 -9.49 17.77 20.16
CA LYS A 333 -10.77 17.06 20.27
C LYS A 333 -11.96 17.97 20.63
N PRO A 334 -11.86 18.88 21.63
CA PRO A 334 -12.96 19.79 21.99
C PRO A 334 -13.36 20.79 20.90
N GLU A 335 -12.49 21.06 19.93
CA GLU A 335 -12.73 22.01 18.83
C GLU A 335 -13.46 21.35 17.64
N ILE A 336 -13.54 20.02 17.59
CA ILE A 336 -14.12 19.28 16.45
C ILE A 336 -15.57 19.71 16.15
N PRO A 337 -16.48 19.84 17.14
CA PRO A 337 -17.85 20.29 16.86
C PRO A 337 -17.93 21.65 16.15
N LEU A 338 -17.02 22.58 16.47
CA LEU A 338 -16.97 23.90 15.83
C LEU A 338 -16.66 23.78 14.33
N TRP A 339 -15.67 22.96 13.99
CA TRP A 339 -15.26 22.77 12.59
C TRP A 339 -16.30 21.96 11.80
N VAL A 340 -16.92 20.96 12.42
CA VAL A 340 -18.05 20.22 11.82
C VAL A 340 -19.21 21.18 11.53
N GLY A 341 -19.55 22.06 12.48
CA GLY A 341 -20.56 23.11 12.29
C GLY A 341 -20.22 24.06 11.14
N ARG A 342 -18.96 24.52 11.05
CA ARG A 342 -18.47 25.36 9.94
C ARG A 342 -18.60 24.68 8.57
N MET A 343 -18.46 23.35 8.52
CA MET A 343 -18.62 22.54 7.30
C MET A 343 -20.09 22.18 6.99
N GLY A 344 -21.05 22.74 7.73
CA GLY A 344 -22.48 22.49 7.53
C GLY A 344 -22.98 21.19 8.16
N GLY A 345 -22.34 20.73 9.23
CA GLY A 345 -22.74 19.53 9.99
C GLY A 345 -22.18 18.21 9.44
N LEU A 346 -21.51 18.24 8.30
CA LEU A 346 -20.93 17.07 7.64
C LEU A 346 -19.40 17.21 7.61
N ALA A 347 -18.66 16.18 8.00
CA ALA A 347 -17.19 16.20 7.92
C ALA A 347 -16.59 14.78 8.01
N VAL A 348 -15.29 14.68 7.74
CA VAL A 348 -14.49 13.49 8.05
C VAL A 348 -13.44 13.86 9.08
N VAL A 349 -13.50 13.21 10.24
CA VAL A 349 -12.50 13.36 11.32
C VAL A 349 -11.48 12.24 11.18
N LYS A 350 -10.17 12.57 11.20
CA LYS A 350 -9.10 11.58 11.09
C LYS A 350 -8.01 11.77 12.12
N VAL A 351 -7.49 10.66 12.65
CA VAL A 351 -6.23 10.64 13.41
C VAL A 351 -5.07 10.81 12.42
N PRO A 352 -4.15 11.79 12.63
CA PRO A 352 -3.08 12.08 11.68
C PRO A 352 -2.16 10.90 11.37
N TYR A 353 -1.93 10.01 12.35
CA TYR A 353 -0.96 8.91 12.30
C TYR A 353 -1.57 7.54 11.97
N ALA A 354 -2.90 7.46 11.84
CA ALA A 354 -3.58 6.19 11.59
C ALA A 354 -3.60 5.83 10.09
N ASN A 355 -3.68 4.53 9.79
CA ASN A 355 -3.58 3.98 8.43
C ASN A 355 -4.70 2.97 8.15
N ALA A 356 -4.90 2.65 6.86
CA ALA A 356 -5.81 1.59 6.40
C ALA A 356 -7.27 1.77 6.86
N GLY A 357 -7.77 3.01 6.84
CA GLY A 357 -9.14 3.34 7.24
C GLY A 357 -9.40 3.32 8.74
N GLN A 358 -8.42 2.94 9.56
CA GLN A 358 -8.53 3.05 11.01
C GLN A 358 -8.36 4.50 11.44
N GLY A 359 -9.08 4.91 12.49
CA GLY A 359 -9.03 6.28 12.99
C GLY A 359 -9.58 7.30 11.99
N VAL A 360 -10.60 6.91 11.23
CA VAL A 360 -11.35 7.76 10.30
C VAL A 360 -12.83 7.62 10.65
N TRP A 361 -13.50 8.74 10.84
CA TRP A 361 -14.94 8.80 11.13
C TRP A 361 -15.60 9.76 10.16
N THR A 362 -16.65 9.31 9.49
CA THR A 362 -17.56 10.16 8.74
C THR A 362 -18.63 10.65 9.71
N ILE A 363 -18.76 11.97 9.82
CA ILE A 363 -19.78 12.63 10.63
C ILE A 363 -20.81 13.17 9.66
N THR A 364 -22.02 12.63 9.75
CA THR A 364 -23.14 12.97 8.86
C THR A 364 -24.38 13.46 9.61
N ASN A 365 -24.37 13.38 10.94
CA ASN A 365 -25.42 13.89 11.82
C ASN A 365 -24.85 14.15 13.24
N ASP A 366 -25.67 14.77 14.09
CA ASP A 366 -25.29 15.13 15.47
C ASP A 366 -25.08 13.91 16.39
N GLU A 367 -25.73 12.78 16.11
CA GLU A 367 -25.59 11.56 16.89
C GLU A 367 -24.20 10.95 16.67
N GLU A 368 -23.78 10.78 15.41
CA GLU A 368 -22.42 10.32 15.07
C GLU A 368 -21.34 11.25 15.65
N LEU A 369 -21.58 12.57 15.68
CA LEU A 369 -20.68 13.51 16.33
C LEU A 369 -20.59 13.28 17.84
N LYS A 370 -21.72 13.12 18.52
CA LYS A 370 -21.75 12.84 19.97
C LYS A 370 -21.08 11.52 20.30
N GLU A 371 -21.34 10.48 19.52
CA GLU A 371 -20.69 9.17 19.65
C GLU A 371 -19.18 9.31 19.52
N PHE A 372 -18.69 9.97 18.46
CA PHE A 372 -17.26 10.21 18.29
C PHE A 372 -16.65 10.97 19.48
N MET A 373 -17.34 11.99 19.98
CA MET A 373 -16.87 12.78 21.11
C MET A 373 -16.82 11.98 22.42
N ALA A 374 -17.66 10.96 22.58
CA ALA A 374 -17.65 10.06 23.74
C ALA A 374 -16.52 9.01 23.71
N ILE A 375 -15.96 8.69 22.54
CA ILE A 375 -14.87 7.69 22.41
C ILE A 375 -13.61 8.20 23.12
N GLU A 376 -13.02 7.41 24.01
CA GLU A 376 -11.69 7.71 24.56
C GLU A 376 -10.63 7.57 23.46
N GLN A 377 -9.84 8.63 23.25
CA GLN A 377 -8.89 8.71 22.15
C GLN A 377 -7.47 8.65 22.69
N ARG A 378 -6.62 7.87 22.02
CA ARG A 378 -5.17 7.85 22.32
C ARG A 378 -4.46 9.14 21.92
N TYR A 379 -5.02 9.88 20.96
CA TYR A 379 -4.45 11.10 20.42
C TYR A 379 -5.42 12.27 20.63
N ASP A 380 -4.88 13.44 20.98
CA ASP A 380 -5.67 14.64 21.23
C ASP A 380 -5.76 15.59 20.03
N ARG A 381 -5.02 15.28 18.95
CA ARG A 381 -4.96 16.09 17.73
C ARG A 381 -5.50 15.32 16.53
N PHE A 382 -6.36 16.00 15.78
CA PHE A 382 -7.08 15.46 14.65
C PHE A 382 -6.91 16.35 13.42
N ILE A 383 -7.27 15.81 12.26
CA ILE A 383 -7.65 16.63 11.12
C ILE A 383 -9.16 16.52 10.91
N VAL A 384 -9.77 17.64 10.55
CA VAL A 384 -11.18 17.71 10.13
C VAL A 384 -11.19 18.08 8.66
N GLN A 385 -11.67 17.18 7.82
CA GLN A 385 -11.66 17.33 6.37
C GLN A 385 -13.10 17.38 5.84
N ALA A 386 -13.33 18.21 4.82
CA ALA A 386 -14.60 18.25 4.11
C ALA A 386 -14.95 16.86 3.56
N LEU A 387 -16.14 16.39 3.91
CA LEU A 387 -16.74 15.15 3.43
C LEU A 387 -17.20 15.35 1.99
N ILE A 388 -16.76 14.43 1.14
CA ILE A 388 -17.19 14.32 -0.26
C ILE A 388 -18.13 13.13 -0.34
N GLY A 389 -19.41 13.41 -0.46
CA GLY A 389 -20.48 12.41 -0.50
C GLY A 389 -21.30 12.52 -1.78
N ASN A 390 -22.59 12.20 -1.68
CA ASN A 390 -23.55 12.52 -2.72
C ASN A 390 -23.87 14.04 -2.71
N ASN A 391 -24.57 14.53 -3.74
CA ASN A 391 -25.11 15.88 -3.82
C ASN A 391 -25.93 16.27 -2.57
N GLY A 392 -26.72 15.34 -2.03
CA GLY A 392 -27.56 15.57 -0.85
C GLY A 392 -26.80 15.69 0.47
N TRP A 393 -25.56 15.18 0.54
CA TRP A 393 -24.80 15.10 1.80
C TRP A 393 -23.30 15.25 1.56
N SER A 394 -22.88 16.46 1.19
CA SER A 394 -21.47 16.83 1.10
C SER A 394 -21.20 18.11 1.90
N SER A 395 -20.00 18.20 2.48
CA SER A 395 -19.62 19.35 3.32
C SER A 395 -19.61 20.66 2.54
N GLN A 396 -19.97 21.72 3.23
CA GLN A 396 -19.75 23.09 2.79
C GLN A 396 -18.26 23.43 2.99
N SER A 397 -17.68 24.13 2.02
CA SER A 397 -16.29 24.60 2.08
C SER A 397 -16.19 26.02 1.53
N VAL A 398 -15.09 26.70 1.83
CA VAL A 398 -14.82 28.05 1.29
C VAL A 398 -14.79 28.05 -0.26
N SER A 399 -14.37 26.94 -0.86
CA SER A 399 -14.26 26.79 -2.33
C SER A 399 -15.50 26.19 -2.98
N GLY A 400 -16.61 26.07 -2.24
CA GLY A 400 -17.84 25.40 -2.67
C GLY A 400 -17.84 23.89 -2.37
N ARG A 401 -18.94 23.21 -2.70
CA ARG A 401 -19.08 21.77 -2.43
C ARG A 401 -18.41 20.90 -3.49
N LEU A 402 -17.97 19.72 -3.05
CA LEU A 402 -17.44 18.66 -3.90
C LEU A 402 -18.31 17.41 -3.74
N TYR A 403 -18.63 16.77 -4.85
CA TYR A 403 -19.47 15.58 -4.90
C TYR A 403 -18.72 14.43 -5.55
N HIS A 404 -18.92 13.21 -5.07
CA HIS A 404 -18.37 12.04 -5.72
C HIS A 404 -18.99 11.84 -7.11
N VAL A 405 -18.13 11.64 -8.12
CA VAL A 405 -18.60 11.17 -9.43
C VAL A 405 -18.97 9.68 -9.34
N GLY A 406 -18.20 8.92 -8.58
CA GLY A 406 -18.37 7.47 -8.42
C GLY A 406 -18.07 6.68 -9.69
N THR A 407 -18.45 5.40 -9.68
CA THR A 407 -18.37 4.50 -10.84
C THR A 407 -19.44 4.83 -11.88
N ILE A 408 -19.24 4.37 -13.12
CA ILE A 408 -20.33 4.26 -14.09
C ILE A 408 -21.49 3.45 -13.46
N PRO A 409 -22.75 3.90 -13.60
CA PRO A 409 -23.90 3.19 -13.05
C PRO A 409 -23.93 1.73 -13.49
N THR A 410 -24.25 0.84 -12.56
CA THR A 410 -24.54 -0.56 -12.90
C THR A 410 -25.87 -0.66 -13.66
N SER A 411 -26.22 -1.85 -14.17
CA SER A 411 -27.53 -2.10 -14.77
C SER A 411 -28.72 -1.80 -13.85
N LYS A 412 -28.50 -1.77 -12.53
CA LYS A 412 -29.51 -1.38 -11.53
C LYS A 412 -29.49 0.11 -11.20
N GLY A 413 -28.73 0.93 -11.92
CA GLY A 413 -28.55 2.36 -11.65
C GLY A 413 -27.58 2.68 -10.49
N ASN A 414 -27.06 1.67 -9.78
CA ASN A 414 -26.19 1.89 -8.64
C ASN A 414 -24.85 2.52 -9.05
N ILE A 415 -24.47 3.61 -8.39
CA ILE A 415 -23.16 4.27 -8.46
C ILE A 415 -22.42 3.98 -7.15
N TYR A 416 -21.13 3.68 -7.20
CA TYR A 416 -20.32 3.44 -6.01
C TYR A 416 -19.25 4.52 -5.88
N ALA A 417 -19.01 5.01 -4.66
CA ALA A 417 -17.80 5.78 -4.41
C ALA A 417 -16.58 4.91 -4.72
N SER A 418 -15.57 5.50 -5.35
CA SER A 418 -14.31 4.82 -5.62
C SER A 418 -13.14 5.77 -5.48
N ASP A 419 -12.02 5.22 -5.03
CA ASP A 419 -10.73 5.85 -5.22
C ASP A 419 -9.99 5.24 -6.39
N LEU A 420 -9.13 6.06 -6.98
CA LEU A 420 -8.04 5.64 -7.83
C LEU A 420 -6.74 5.78 -7.02
N ARG A 421 -6.14 4.66 -6.64
CA ARG A 421 -4.79 4.66 -6.10
C ARG A 421 -3.80 4.62 -7.25
N MET A 422 -2.88 5.57 -7.25
CA MET A 422 -1.75 5.54 -8.17
C MET A 422 -0.44 5.70 -7.41
N MET A 423 0.46 4.75 -7.68
CA MET A 423 1.81 4.70 -7.19
C MET A 423 2.74 5.37 -8.18
N VAL A 424 3.68 6.16 -7.67
CA VAL A 424 4.63 6.96 -8.43
C VAL A 424 6.01 6.73 -7.85
N GLY A 425 6.97 6.49 -8.74
CA GLY A 425 8.38 6.51 -8.42
C GLY A 425 9.00 7.84 -8.81
N SER A 426 10.13 8.18 -8.17
CA SER A 426 10.97 9.31 -8.54
C SER A 426 12.40 8.82 -8.74
N GLY A 427 12.99 9.20 -9.86
CA GLY A 427 14.37 8.85 -10.21
C GLY A 427 15.03 10.00 -10.99
N ALA A 428 16.19 9.72 -11.59
CA ALA A 428 16.95 10.74 -12.33
C ALA A 428 16.16 11.35 -13.52
N GLY A 429 15.20 10.62 -14.09
CA GLY A 429 14.32 11.10 -15.17
C GLY A 429 13.05 11.82 -14.68
N GLY A 430 12.93 12.10 -13.39
CA GLY A 430 11.74 12.67 -12.77
C GLY A 430 10.75 11.61 -12.30
N PHE A 431 9.46 11.98 -12.30
CA PHE A 431 8.39 11.08 -11.87
C PHE A 431 7.99 10.07 -12.95
N PHE A 432 7.57 8.88 -12.51
CA PHE A 432 7.02 7.85 -13.38
C PHE A 432 5.93 7.06 -12.65
N PRO A 433 4.82 6.70 -13.33
CA PRO A 433 3.82 5.82 -12.75
C PRO A 433 4.39 4.42 -12.55
N VAL A 434 3.99 3.77 -11.46
CA VAL A 434 4.54 2.47 -11.01
C VAL A 434 3.46 1.40 -10.92
N ALA A 435 2.26 1.76 -10.47
CA ALA A 435 1.08 0.92 -10.45
C ALA A 435 -0.17 1.79 -10.30
N ILE A 436 -1.29 1.35 -10.86
CA ILE A 436 -2.58 2.03 -10.73
C ILE A 436 -3.63 0.96 -10.48
N TYR A 437 -4.55 1.21 -9.56
CA TYR A 437 -5.73 0.38 -9.36
C TYR A 437 -6.80 1.21 -8.67
N ALA A 438 -8.04 0.74 -8.67
CA ALA A 438 -9.13 1.40 -7.99
C ALA A 438 -9.78 0.49 -6.97
N ARG A 439 -10.43 1.10 -5.97
CA ARG A 439 -11.20 0.39 -4.95
C ARG A 439 -12.57 1.04 -4.85
N ARG A 440 -13.62 0.24 -4.82
CA ARG A 440 -14.99 0.72 -4.62
C ARG A 440 -15.47 0.51 -3.18
N ALA A 441 -16.39 1.36 -2.74
CA ALA A 441 -17.11 1.18 -1.50
C ALA A 441 -17.99 -0.08 -1.51
N LYS A 442 -18.45 -0.50 -0.34
CA LYS A 442 -19.26 -1.71 -0.14
C LYS A 442 -20.69 -1.50 -0.64
N LEU A 443 -21.29 -0.38 -0.24
CA LEU A 443 -22.64 0.00 -0.61
C LEU A 443 -22.64 1.10 -1.69
N PRO A 444 -23.71 1.18 -2.50
CA PRO A 444 -23.86 2.27 -3.46
C PRO A 444 -24.01 3.61 -2.75
N LEU A 445 -23.63 4.68 -3.44
CA LEU A 445 -23.73 6.05 -2.97
C LEU A 445 -25.19 6.51 -3.06
N ALA A 446 -25.92 6.41 -1.96
CA ALA A 446 -27.32 6.81 -1.88
C ALA A 446 -27.50 8.34 -2.01
N GLU A 447 -28.65 8.76 -2.54
CA GLU A 447 -29.02 10.19 -2.66
C GLU A 447 -29.28 10.80 -1.28
N GLN A 448 -29.93 10.05 -0.39
CA GLN A 448 -30.20 10.41 0.99
C GLN A 448 -29.63 9.33 1.92
N LEU A 449 -29.25 9.74 3.13
CA LEU A 449 -28.78 8.82 4.16
C LEU A 449 -29.99 8.27 4.92
N GLU A 450 -30.19 6.95 4.85
CA GLU A 450 -31.22 6.25 5.62
C GLU A 450 -30.73 5.98 7.04
N SER A 451 -31.66 5.99 8.00
CA SER A 451 -31.34 5.69 9.40
C SER A 451 -30.79 4.27 9.55
N GLY A 452 -29.69 4.13 10.31
CA GLY A 452 -29.04 2.84 10.58
C GLY A 452 -28.03 2.38 9.52
N ILE A 453 -27.84 3.11 8.42
CA ILE A 453 -26.77 2.83 7.44
C ILE A 453 -25.60 3.78 7.68
N HIS A 454 -24.44 3.22 8.01
CA HIS A 454 -23.23 4.03 8.18
C HIS A 454 -22.73 4.55 6.83
N SER A 455 -22.56 5.87 6.74
CA SER A 455 -21.99 6.55 5.57
C SER A 455 -20.62 6.00 5.16
N TRP A 456 -19.85 5.45 6.11
CA TRP A 456 -18.59 4.76 5.83
C TRP A 456 -18.74 3.54 4.91
N ASP A 457 -19.86 2.82 4.94
CA ASP A 457 -20.07 1.70 4.00
C ASP A 457 -20.25 2.18 2.55
N MET A 458 -20.64 3.44 2.35
CA MET A 458 -20.82 4.08 1.04
C MET A 458 -19.58 4.86 0.56
N LEU A 459 -18.70 5.28 1.49
CA LEU A 459 -17.49 6.07 1.17
C LEU A 459 -16.17 5.30 1.37
N GLY A 460 -16.16 4.32 2.27
CA GLY A 460 -14.99 3.56 2.68
C GLY A 460 -14.56 2.56 1.62
N THR A 461 -13.44 2.85 0.97
CA THR A 461 -12.87 2.01 -0.12
C THR A 461 -11.78 1.05 0.37
N ASN A 462 -11.43 1.06 1.65
CA ASN A 462 -10.42 0.16 2.20
C ASN A 462 -10.85 -1.31 2.05
N LEU A 463 -9.96 -2.16 1.51
CA LEU A 463 -10.26 -3.58 1.27
C LEU A 463 -10.01 -4.46 2.48
N SER A 464 -9.18 -4.00 3.44
CA SER A 464 -8.80 -4.79 4.60
C SER A 464 -9.89 -4.75 5.66
N TYR A 465 -10.23 -5.92 6.21
CA TYR A 465 -11.14 -6.06 7.34
C TYR A 465 -10.52 -6.98 8.38
N LYS A 466 -10.94 -6.83 9.64
CA LYS A 466 -10.47 -7.64 10.75
C LYS A 466 -11.44 -8.79 10.98
N ASN A 467 -10.93 -10.01 10.99
CA ASN A 467 -11.69 -11.21 11.31
C ASN A 467 -11.96 -11.30 12.83
N PRO A 468 -12.96 -12.11 13.26
CA PRO A 468 -13.25 -12.31 14.69
C PRO A 468 -12.06 -12.86 15.48
N ASP A 469 -11.19 -13.64 14.85
CA ASP A 469 -9.97 -14.21 15.44
C ASP A 469 -8.80 -13.20 15.54
N GLY A 470 -9.03 -11.95 15.12
CA GLY A 470 -8.05 -10.88 15.12
C GLY A 470 -7.13 -10.85 13.90
N SER A 471 -7.22 -11.83 13.00
CA SER A 471 -6.49 -11.83 11.74
C SER A 471 -7.07 -10.81 10.74
N TRP A 472 -6.34 -10.52 9.67
CA TRP A 472 -6.77 -9.57 8.64
C TRP A 472 -7.18 -10.31 7.35
N GLY A 473 -8.39 -10.03 6.87
CA GLY A 473 -8.88 -10.44 5.55
C GLY A 473 -8.75 -9.30 4.51
N THR A 474 -9.07 -9.60 3.26
CA THR A 474 -9.12 -8.61 2.16
C THR A 474 -10.28 -8.90 1.21
N GLU A 475 -11.14 -7.92 0.97
CA GLU A 475 -12.29 -8.03 0.04
C GLU A 475 -11.87 -7.73 -1.40
N THR A 476 -11.30 -8.71 -2.08
CA THR A 476 -10.78 -8.56 -3.46
C THR A 476 -11.86 -8.32 -4.52
N ASP A 477 -13.15 -8.57 -4.23
CA ASP A 477 -14.28 -8.29 -5.14
C ASP A 477 -14.61 -6.79 -5.29
N ARG A 478 -14.07 -5.96 -4.39
CA ARG A 478 -14.14 -4.50 -4.46
C ARG A 478 -12.91 -3.87 -5.11
N LEU A 479 -11.91 -4.68 -5.46
CA LEU A 479 -10.76 -4.27 -6.26
C LEU A 479 -11.17 -4.17 -7.73
N LEU A 480 -10.92 -3.01 -8.32
CA LEU A 480 -11.13 -2.71 -9.74
C LEU A 480 -9.76 -2.58 -10.40
N LEU A 481 -9.45 -3.52 -11.30
CA LEU A 481 -8.16 -3.57 -11.98
C LEU A 481 -8.10 -2.56 -13.14
N MET A 482 -6.88 -2.27 -13.60
CA MET A 482 -6.64 -1.48 -14.81
C MET A 482 -6.70 -2.34 -16.08
N ASP A 483 -7.66 -3.27 -16.11
CA ASP A 483 -7.86 -4.23 -17.18
C ASP A 483 -9.02 -3.81 -18.11
N SER A 484 -9.18 -4.54 -19.21
CA SER A 484 -10.24 -4.29 -20.20
C SER A 484 -11.67 -4.37 -19.62
N ARG A 485 -11.86 -5.00 -18.46
CA ARG A 485 -13.18 -5.25 -17.84
C ARG A 485 -13.57 -4.17 -16.84
N ASP A 486 -12.66 -3.82 -15.93
CA ASP A 486 -12.94 -2.96 -14.78
C ASP A 486 -12.65 -1.48 -15.06
N PHE A 487 -11.66 -1.15 -15.89
CA PHE A 487 -11.24 0.23 -16.11
C PHE A 487 -12.38 1.13 -16.61
N ASN A 488 -13.16 0.65 -17.58
CA ASN A 488 -14.28 1.41 -18.15
C ASN A 488 -15.40 1.70 -17.14
N ARG A 489 -15.50 0.91 -16.07
CA ARG A 489 -16.49 1.11 -14.99
C ARG A 489 -16.14 2.29 -14.10
N LEU A 490 -14.92 2.81 -14.16
CA LEU A 490 -14.49 3.95 -13.35
C LEU A 490 -14.91 5.30 -13.94
N GLY A 491 -15.26 5.36 -15.23
CA GLY A 491 -15.53 6.64 -15.90
C GLY A 491 -14.29 7.54 -15.93
N VAL A 492 -13.10 6.94 -16.02
CA VAL A 492 -11.79 7.60 -16.01
C VAL A 492 -11.11 7.38 -17.37
N GLY A 493 -10.49 8.44 -17.91
CA GLY A 493 -9.73 8.40 -19.16
C GLY A 493 -8.22 8.64 -18.98
N VAL A 494 -7.47 8.71 -20.08
CA VAL A 494 -6.04 9.02 -20.04
C VAL A 494 -5.76 10.42 -19.49
N ASP A 495 -6.62 11.39 -19.82
CA ASP A 495 -6.47 12.78 -19.36
C ASP A 495 -6.65 12.91 -17.85
N ASP A 496 -7.56 12.11 -17.30
CA ASP A 496 -7.77 11.97 -15.87
C ASP A 496 -6.52 11.38 -15.17
N LEU A 497 -5.89 10.36 -15.77
CA LEU A 497 -4.64 9.76 -15.26
C LEU A 497 -3.46 10.75 -15.32
N ILE A 498 -3.34 11.50 -16.42
CA ILE A 498 -2.34 12.57 -16.61
C ILE A 498 -2.50 13.66 -15.55
N ARG A 499 -3.73 14.13 -15.34
CA ARG A 499 -4.02 15.11 -14.30
C ARG A 499 -3.70 14.55 -12.91
N GLY A 500 -4.08 13.30 -12.67
CA GLY A 500 -3.74 12.56 -11.48
C GLY A 500 -2.23 12.54 -11.21
N LEU A 501 -1.39 12.28 -12.21
CA LEU A 501 0.07 12.27 -12.05
C LEU A 501 0.66 13.67 -11.83
N THR A 502 0.16 14.68 -12.54
CA THR A 502 0.73 16.05 -12.56
C THR A 502 0.38 16.86 -11.31
N CYS A 503 -0.81 16.67 -10.74
CA CYS A 503 -1.32 17.45 -9.60
C CYS A 503 -1.17 16.69 -8.26
N ARG A 504 0.03 16.19 -7.94
CA ARG A 504 0.23 15.28 -6.81
C ARG A 504 1.32 15.64 -5.82
N PRO A 505 1.25 15.17 -4.57
CA PRO A 505 2.19 15.58 -3.54
C PRO A 505 3.54 14.90 -3.55
N SER A 506 3.89 14.13 -4.58
CA SER A 506 5.26 13.63 -4.70
C SER A 506 6.28 14.77 -4.81
N TRP A 507 5.82 16.02 -5.02
CA TRP A 507 6.59 17.27 -4.87
C TRP A 507 7.21 17.53 -3.48
N LEU A 508 6.84 16.74 -2.44
CA LEU A 508 7.20 16.99 -1.04
C LEU A 508 8.49 16.31 -0.58
#